data_AF-A0A3B9K172-F1
#
_entry.id   AF-A0A3B9K172-F1
#
_cell.length_a   1.000
_cell.length_b   1.000
_cell.length_c   1.000
_cell.angle_alpha   90.00
_cell.angle_beta   90.00
_cell.angle_gamma   90.00
#
_symmetry.space_group_name_H-M   'P 1'
#
loop_
_entity.id
_entity.type
_entity.pdbx_description
1 polymer ?
#
loop_
_entity_poly.entity_id
_entity_poly.type
_entity_poly.pdbx_seq_one_letter_code
_entity_poly.pdbx_strand_id
1 'polypeptide(L)'
;MALYEMVDAFAYDVDFQRDVKRNDKFEIFYKASVSPEGKLLKTEVLYGSLSLSGNVMQIYRYENGDNIPAFYDRSGGSVQRSLMKTPINGARLSSHFGMRKHPILGYSKMHRGVDFAASRGTSIKAAGSGIIVAIGKNGSYGNYIEIKHNSVYKTAYAHLGKFAKGLAKNRKVHQAQTIGYVGSTGRSTGPHLHFEILKFGKRVNPMNVNLPTGKKLKKGELVDFRTKVIEIEEKLASLNAEPELARKSN
;
A
#
# COMPACT_ATOMS: atom_id res chain seq x y z
N MET A 1 -8.44 -12.74 11.75
CA MET A 1 -9.25 -11.81 10.92
C MET A 1 -8.89 -10.37 11.22
N ALA A 2 -8.98 -9.90 12.46
CA ALA A 2 -8.60 -8.53 12.85
C ALA A 2 -7.15 -8.13 12.52
N LEU A 3 -6.20 -9.04 12.78
CA LEU A 3 -4.79 -8.80 12.44
C LEU A 3 -4.58 -8.51 10.95
N TYR A 4 -5.25 -9.26 10.06
CA TYR A 4 -5.15 -9.03 8.61
C TYR A 4 -5.72 -7.68 8.21
N GLU A 5 -6.87 -7.29 8.77
CA GLU A 5 -7.49 -5.98 8.52
C GLU A 5 -6.59 -4.83 9.00
N MET A 6 -5.96 -4.96 10.19
CA MET A 6 -4.98 -3.99 10.67
C MET A 6 -3.76 -3.92 9.72
N VAL A 7 -3.20 -5.08 9.36
CA VAL A 7 -2.04 -5.15 8.44
C VAL A 7 -2.37 -4.48 7.12
N ASP A 8 -3.55 -4.76 6.54
CA ASP A 8 -4.01 -4.12 5.30
C ASP A 8 -4.14 -2.60 5.45
N ALA A 9 -4.63 -2.12 6.60
CA ALA A 9 -4.78 -0.70 6.87
C ALA A 9 -3.44 0.04 7.04
N PHE A 10 -2.42 -0.59 7.61
CA PHE A 10 -1.08 0.00 7.74
C PHE A 10 -0.19 -0.24 6.52
N ALA A 11 -0.51 -1.19 5.65
CA ALA A 11 0.30 -1.54 4.47
C ALA A 11 0.45 -0.38 3.46
N TYR A 12 -0.32 0.69 3.62
CA TYR A 12 -0.14 1.94 2.88
C TYR A 12 1.12 2.71 3.27
N ASP A 13 1.49 2.66 4.54
CA ASP A 13 2.55 3.46 5.14
C ASP A 13 3.76 2.63 5.54
N VAL A 14 3.54 1.31 5.69
CA VAL A 14 4.48 0.38 6.29
C VAL A 14 4.76 -0.79 5.34
N ASP A 15 6.03 -1.00 5.03
CA ASP A 15 6.49 -2.24 4.42
C ASP A 15 6.76 -3.25 5.54
N PHE A 16 5.75 -4.05 5.89
CA PHE A 16 5.83 -5.02 6.99
C PHE A 16 6.97 -6.04 6.87
N GLN A 17 7.52 -6.25 5.67
CA GLN A 17 8.66 -7.15 5.48
C GLN A 17 10.00 -6.47 5.81
N ARG A 18 10.07 -5.14 5.78
CA ARG A 18 11.32 -4.37 5.88
C ARG A 18 11.39 -3.46 7.09
N ASP A 19 10.26 -2.89 7.46
CA ASP A 19 10.19 -1.86 8.49
C ASP A 19 9.99 -2.47 9.88
N VAL A 20 9.40 -3.68 9.95
CA VAL A 20 9.18 -4.41 11.21
C VAL A 20 10.45 -5.13 11.64
N LYS A 21 10.86 -4.88 12.88
CA LYS A 21 12.02 -5.46 13.55
C LYS A 21 11.60 -6.17 14.84
N ARG A 22 12.54 -6.93 15.41
CA ARG A 22 12.38 -7.51 16.76
C ARG A 22 12.12 -6.37 17.76
N ASN A 23 11.12 -6.56 18.62
CA ASN A 23 10.63 -5.62 19.65
C ASN A 23 9.75 -4.46 19.17
N ASP A 24 9.42 -4.39 17.88
CA ASP A 24 8.32 -3.53 17.45
C ASP A 24 6.99 -4.04 18.03
N LYS A 25 6.09 -3.10 18.34
CA LYS A 25 4.83 -3.37 19.06
C LYS A 25 3.66 -2.97 18.21
N PHE A 26 2.55 -3.68 18.37
CA PHE A 26 1.27 -3.29 17.79
C PHE A 26 0.15 -3.53 18.79
N GLU A 27 -0.94 -2.79 18.64
CA GLU A 27 -2.17 -2.99 19.39
C GLU A 27 -3.34 -2.98 18.41
N ILE A 28 -4.35 -3.80 18.69
CA ILE A 28 -5.58 -3.85 17.89
C ILE A 28 -6.75 -3.79 18.85
N PHE A 29 -7.64 -2.83 18.62
CA PHE A 29 -8.94 -2.78 19.25
C PHE A 29 -10.01 -3.07 18.22
N TYR A 30 -10.84 -4.09 18.47
CA TYR A 30 -11.81 -4.59 17.50
C TYR A 30 -13.08 -5.08 18.18
N LYS A 31 -14.19 -5.07 17.45
CA LYS A 31 -15.42 -5.79 17.82
C LYS A 31 -15.33 -7.22 17.33
N ALA A 32 -15.73 -8.17 18.16
CA ALA A 32 -15.87 -9.57 17.78
C ALA A 32 -17.34 -9.99 17.80
N SER A 33 -17.80 -10.63 16.73
CA SER A 33 -19.08 -11.35 16.72
C SER A 33 -18.79 -12.82 16.95
N VAL A 34 -19.47 -13.43 17.93
CA VAL A 34 -19.36 -14.85 18.26
C VAL A 34 -20.69 -15.55 18.02
N SER A 35 -20.65 -16.84 17.69
CA SER A 35 -21.84 -17.68 17.65
C SER A 35 -22.37 -17.94 19.07
N PRO A 36 -23.61 -18.45 19.23
CA PRO A 36 -24.12 -18.87 20.53
C PRO A 36 -23.22 -19.89 21.23
N GLU A 37 -22.48 -20.70 20.47
CA GLU A 37 -21.53 -21.70 20.95
C GLU A 37 -20.13 -21.10 21.26
N GLY A 38 -19.98 -19.77 21.22
CA GLY A 38 -18.74 -19.06 21.54
C GLY A 38 -17.70 -19.04 20.41
N LYS A 39 -18.03 -19.52 19.21
CA LYS A 39 -17.09 -19.52 18.07
C LYS A 39 -16.96 -18.13 17.47
N LEU A 40 -15.75 -17.63 17.28
CA LEU A 40 -15.49 -16.37 16.58
C LEU A 40 -15.98 -16.43 15.12
N LEU A 41 -16.90 -15.54 14.76
CA LEU A 41 -17.49 -15.45 13.42
C LEU A 41 -16.88 -14.33 12.59
N LYS A 42 -16.79 -13.12 13.17
CA LYS A 42 -16.33 -11.91 12.48
C LYS A 42 -15.59 -11.01 13.44
N THR A 43 -14.63 -10.27 12.92
CA THR A 43 -14.00 -9.14 13.61
C THR A 43 -14.15 -7.86 12.82
N GLU A 44 -14.22 -6.74 13.51
CA GLU A 44 -14.21 -5.40 12.93
C GLU A 44 -13.22 -4.53 13.69
N VAL A 45 -12.08 -4.19 13.07
CA VAL A 45 -11.04 -3.36 13.70
C VAL A 45 -11.53 -1.92 13.85
N LEU A 46 -11.57 -1.42 15.08
CA LEU A 46 -11.94 -0.03 15.40
C LEU A 46 -10.69 0.87 15.52
N TYR A 47 -9.59 0.32 16.03
CA TYR A 47 -8.32 1.01 16.18
C TYR A 47 -7.15 0.05 15.99
N GLY A 48 -6.05 0.60 15.47
CA GLY A 48 -4.76 -0.08 15.44
C GLY A 48 -3.63 0.88 15.80
N SER A 49 -2.64 0.39 16.53
CA SER A 49 -1.36 1.09 16.70
C SER A 49 -0.21 0.21 16.23
N LEU A 50 0.82 0.86 15.68
CA LEU A 50 2.07 0.19 15.30
C LEU A 50 3.24 1.10 15.66
N SER A 51 4.10 0.60 16.54
CA SER A 51 5.33 1.25 16.98
C SER A 51 6.52 0.62 16.28
N LEU A 52 7.10 1.31 15.30
CA LEU A 52 8.28 0.87 14.55
C LEU A 52 9.51 1.70 14.92
N SER A 53 10.51 1.07 15.54
CA SER A 53 11.76 1.75 15.94
C SER A 53 11.51 3.06 16.72
N GLY A 54 10.46 3.10 17.56
CA GLY A 54 10.07 4.25 18.38
C GLY A 54 9.07 5.22 17.73
N ASN A 55 8.76 5.07 16.45
CA ASN A 55 7.72 5.86 15.78
C ASN A 55 6.37 5.15 15.90
N VAL A 56 5.44 5.78 16.63
CA VAL A 56 4.08 5.26 16.82
C VAL A 56 3.16 5.81 15.74
N MET A 57 2.52 4.91 15.00
CA MET A 57 1.45 5.23 14.06
C MET A 57 0.13 4.69 14.63
N GLN A 58 -0.92 5.48 14.53
CA GLN A 58 -2.25 5.14 15.03
C GLN A 58 -3.29 5.35 13.93
N ILE A 59 -4.24 4.42 13.87
CA ILE A 59 -5.32 4.44 12.89
C ILE A 59 -6.66 4.19 13.59
N TYR A 60 -7.69 4.88 13.14
CA TYR A 60 -9.04 4.82 13.71
C TYR A 60 -10.04 4.57 12.58
N ARG A 61 -10.93 3.61 12.77
CA ARG A 61 -12.03 3.36 11.84
C ARG A 61 -13.08 4.45 12.00
N TYR A 62 -13.51 5.02 10.88
CA TYR A 62 -14.58 6.01 10.85
C TYR A 62 -15.39 5.87 9.57
N GLU A 63 -16.71 6.03 9.69
CA GLU A 63 -17.62 6.10 8.55
C GLU A 63 -17.79 7.56 8.17
N ASN A 64 -17.38 7.90 6.95
CA ASN A 64 -17.55 9.26 6.43
C ASN A 64 -19.02 9.54 6.07
N GLY A 65 -19.36 10.77 5.65
CA GLY A 65 -20.73 11.14 5.29
C GLY A 65 -21.35 10.36 4.12
N ASP A 66 -20.57 9.52 3.42
CA ASP A 66 -21.04 8.59 2.40
C ASP A 66 -21.31 7.17 2.97
N ASN A 67 -21.24 7.01 4.30
CA ASN A 67 -21.33 5.74 5.05
C ASN A 67 -20.32 4.67 4.60
N ILE A 68 -19.13 5.11 4.15
CA ILE A 68 -18.05 4.20 3.77
C ILE A 68 -17.05 4.14 4.92
N PRO A 69 -16.90 2.98 5.60
CA PRO A 69 -15.91 2.82 6.65
C PRO A 69 -14.50 2.85 6.05
N ALA A 70 -13.64 3.68 6.63
CA ALA A 70 -12.22 3.77 6.29
C ALA A 70 -11.38 4.04 7.54
N PHE A 71 -10.05 3.88 7.41
CA PHE A 71 -9.11 4.21 8.47
C PHE A 71 -8.54 5.62 8.29
N TYR A 72 -8.44 6.34 9.39
CA TYR A 72 -7.92 7.70 9.47
C TYR A 72 -6.86 7.79 10.56
N ASP A 73 -5.86 8.64 10.34
CA ASP A 73 -4.92 9.04 11.39
C ASP A 73 -5.64 9.92 12.43
N ARG A 74 -5.01 10.14 13.58
CA ARG A 74 -5.57 10.94 14.68
C ARG A 74 -5.94 12.37 14.26
N SER A 75 -5.39 12.89 13.17
CA SER A 75 -5.68 14.23 12.63
C SER A 75 -6.87 14.25 11.65
N GLY A 76 -7.46 13.09 11.34
CA GLY A 76 -8.55 12.94 10.37
C GLY A 76 -8.06 12.84 8.91
N GLY A 77 -6.77 12.57 8.70
CA GLY A 77 -6.21 12.23 7.39
C GLY A 77 -6.46 10.76 7.07
N SER A 78 -7.01 10.44 5.90
CA SER A 78 -7.27 9.04 5.56
C SER A 78 -5.96 8.28 5.36
N VAL A 79 -5.84 7.13 6.05
CA VAL A 79 -4.66 6.25 6.01
C VAL A 79 -4.58 5.51 4.69
N GLN A 80 -5.72 5.33 3.99
CA GLN A 80 -5.72 4.87 2.61
C GLN A 80 -4.98 5.88 1.73
N ARG A 81 -3.69 5.66 1.54
CA ARG A 81 -2.91 6.43 0.58
C ARG A 81 -3.47 6.20 -0.81
N SER A 82 -3.47 7.28 -1.59
CA SER A 82 -3.85 7.19 -3.00
C SER A 82 -3.00 6.17 -3.77
N LEU A 83 -1.78 5.86 -3.29
CA LEU A 83 -0.83 4.91 -3.89
C LEU A 83 -0.03 4.09 -2.87
N MET A 84 0.18 2.81 -3.15
CA MET A 84 1.13 1.91 -2.49
C MET A 84 2.55 2.16 -3.01
N LYS A 85 3.55 2.13 -2.13
CA LYS A 85 4.97 2.26 -2.51
C LYS A 85 5.57 0.95 -3.07
N THR A 86 5.07 -0.19 -2.59
CA THR A 86 5.54 -1.52 -2.98
C THR A 86 4.39 -2.33 -3.59
N PRO A 87 4.12 -2.22 -4.91
CA PRO A 87 3.00 -2.87 -5.58
C PRO A 87 3.26 -4.35 -5.94
N ILE A 88 4.08 -5.05 -5.14
CA ILE A 88 4.49 -6.43 -5.39
C ILE A 88 4.86 -7.11 -4.06
N ASN A 89 4.35 -8.32 -3.83
CA ASN A 89 4.62 -9.07 -2.60
C ASN A 89 5.88 -9.94 -2.75
N GLY A 90 6.70 -10.04 -1.69
CA GLY A 90 7.85 -10.96 -1.63
C GLY A 90 9.01 -10.58 -2.56
N ALA A 91 9.12 -9.30 -2.92
CA ALA A 91 10.16 -8.81 -3.82
C ALA A 91 11.23 -8.01 -3.08
N ARG A 92 12.50 -8.18 -3.49
CA ARG A 92 13.62 -7.42 -2.96
C ARG A 92 13.87 -6.18 -3.81
N LEU A 93 14.03 -5.01 -3.19
CA LEU A 93 14.50 -3.82 -3.89
C LEU A 93 15.93 -4.08 -4.39
N SER A 94 16.08 -4.18 -5.71
CA SER A 94 17.36 -4.47 -6.37
C SER A 94 18.04 -3.21 -6.88
N SER A 95 17.28 -2.15 -7.14
CA SER A 95 17.81 -0.89 -7.65
C SER A 95 16.94 0.30 -7.23
N HIS A 96 17.60 1.37 -6.78
CA HIS A 96 16.95 2.60 -6.34
C HIS A 96 16.78 3.61 -7.48
N PHE A 97 15.89 4.58 -7.29
CA PHE A 97 15.76 5.75 -8.16
C PHE A 97 17.01 6.64 -8.08
N GLY A 98 17.46 7.20 -9.21
CA GLY A 98 18.58 8.13 -9.26
C GLY A 98 19.68 7.77 -10.27
N MET A 99 20.75 8.56 -10.29
CA MET A 99 21.90 8.33 -11.16
C MET A 99 22.67 7.08 -10.71
N ARG A 100 22.89 6.15 -11.65
CA ARG A 100 23.67 4.93 -11.41
C ARG A 100 24.39 4.48 -12.65
N LYS A 101 25.50 3.75 -12.50
CA LYS A 101 26.19 3.09 -13.61
C LYS A 101 25.22 2.09 -14.27
N HIS A 102 24.99 2.23 -15.56
CA HIS A 102 24.04 1.41 -16.28
C HIS A 102 24.64 0.02 -16.54
N PRO A 103 24.02 -1.07 -16.07
CA PRO A 103 24.64 -2.41 -16.07
C PRO A 103 24.92 -2.95 -17.48
N ILE A 104 24.14 -2.49 -18.48
CA ILE A 104 24.32 -2.91 -19.88
C ILE A 104 25.13 -1.88 -20.70
N LEU A 105 25.10 -0.59 -20.35
CA LEU A 105 25.63 0.48 -21.21
C LEU A 105 26.98 1.03 -20.72
N GLY A 106 27.41 0.68 -19.50
CA GLY A 106 28.71 1.06 -18.94
C GLY A 106 28.79 2.48 -18.37
N TYR A 107 27.96 3.43 -18.81
CA TYR A 107 27.94 4.82 -18.32
C TYR A 107 26.82 5.10 -17.30
N SER A 108 26.96 6.19 -16.53
CA SER A 108 25.94 6.63 -15.56
C SER A 108 24.66 7.09 -16.23
N LYS A 109 23.53 6.46 -15.92
CA LYS A 109 22.21 6.79 -16.47
C LYS A 109 21.21 7.02 -15.32
N MET A 110 20.33 7.99 -15.52
CA MET A 110 19.23 8.25 -14.60
C MET A 110 18.24 7.08 -14.60
N HIS A 111 18.08 6.43 -13.46
CA HIS A 111 17.06 5.44 -13.21
C HIS A 111 15.78 6.14 -12.73
N ARG A 112 14.73 6.10 -13.55
CA ARG A 112 13.50 6.88 -13.37
C ARG A 112 12.43 6.18 -12.53
N GLY A 113 12.77 5.05 -11.95
CA GLY A 113 11.90 4.24 -11.09
C GLY A 113 12.71 3.46 -10.06
N VAL A 114 12.09 2.45 -9.47
CA VAL A 114 12.71 1.46 -8.59
C VAL A 114 12.54 0.08 -9.19
N ASP A 115 13.52 -0.80 -8.98
CA ASP A 115 13.46 -2.18 -9.46
C ASP A 115 13.23 -3.12 -8.27
N PHE A 116 12.18 -3.93 -8.37
CA PHE A 116 11.87 -4.98 -7.41
C PHE A 116 12.16 -6.35 -8.05
N ALA A 117 13.26 -6.98 -7.64
CA ALA A 117 13.61 -8.33 -8.06
C ALA A 117 12.63 -9.34 -7.43
N ALA A 118 12.02 -10.16 -8.29
CA ALA A 118 11.07 -11.21 -7.92
C ALA A 118 11.05 -12.29 -9.00
N SER A 119 10.63 -13.49 -8.63
CA SER A 119 10.49 -14.61 -9.57
C SER A 119 9.53 -14.27 -10.73
N ARG A 120 9.77 -14.86 -11.91
CA ARG A 120 8.81 -14.76 -13.02
C ARG A 120 7.45 -15.27 -12.57
N GLY A 121 6.39 -14.59 -12.97
CA GLY A 121 5.03 -14.95 -12.59
C GLY A 121 4.54 -14.36 -11.26
N THR A 122 5.40 -13.73 -10.45
CA THR A 122 4.95 -13.02 -9.23
C THR A 122 3.92 -11.96 -9.59
N SER A 123 2.82 -11.90 -8.82
CA SER A 123 1.73 -10.96 -9.07
C SER A 123 2.16 -9.51 -8.85
N ILE A 124 1.81 -8.65 -9.80
CA ILE A 124 2.00 -7.20 -9.73
C ILE A 124 0.62 -6.58 -9.49
N LYS A 125 0.52 -5.71 -8.49
CA LYS A 125 -0.71 -5.07 -8.06
C LYS A 125 -0.79 -3.62 -8.54
N ALA A 126 -2.00 -3.10 -8.75
CA ALA A 126 -2.20 -1.66 -8.92
C ALA A 126 -1.86 -0.96 -7.61
N ALA A 127 -0.98 0.03 -7.67
CA ALA A 127 -0.56 0.80 -6.51
C ALA A 127 -1.71 1.66 -5.96
N GLY A 128 -2.64 2.07 -6.82
CA GLY A 128 -3.83 2.81 -6.43
C GLY A 128 -4.98 2.54 -7.38
N SER A 129 -6.19 2.89 -6.94
CA SER A 129 -7.36 2.88 -7.80
C SER A 129 -7.20 3.93 -8.92
N GLY A 130 -7.66 3.62 -10.12
CA GLY A 130 -7.46 4.51 -11.26
C GLY A 130 -7.94 3.93 -12.58
N ILE A 131 -7.53 4.57 -13.68
CA ILE A 131 -7.86 4.18 -15.05
C ILE A 131 -6.57 3.84 -15.79
N ILE A 132 -6.53 2.69 -16.46
CA ILE A 132 -5.42 2.30 -17.33
C ILE A 132 -5.36 3.25 -18.52
N VAL A 133 -4.30 4.06 -18.61
CA VAL A 133 -4.10 5.02 -19.72
C VAL A 133 -3.16 4.47 -20.80
N ALA A 134 -2.35 3.47 -20.46
CA ALA A 134 -1.55 2.71 -21.43
C ALA A 134 -1.42 1.24 -21.00
N ILE A 135 -1.49 0.32 -21.96
CA ILE A 135 -1.22 -1.11 -21.78
C ILE A 135 -0.70 -1.68 -23.10
N GLY A 136 0.41 -2.43 -23.05
CA GLY A 136 1.01 -3.04 -24.26
C GLY A 136 2.54 -3.01 -24.27
N LYS A 137 3.14 -3.22 -25.43
CA LYS A 137 4.61 -3.11 -25.62
C LYS A 137 5.03 -1.63 -25.67
N ASN A 138 6.08 -1.26 -24.95
CA ASN A 138 6.58 0.11 -24.86
C ASN A 138 8.12 0.16 -24.89
N GLY A 139 8.71 -0.15 -26.05
CA GLY A 139 10.15 -0.06 -26.28
C GLY A 139 10.99 -0.76 -25.21
N SER A 140 11.93 -0.04 -24.60
CA SER A 140 12.83 -0.61 -23.57
C SER A 140 12.12 -1.05 -22.30
N TYR A 141 10.91 -0.56 -22.00
CA TYR A 141 10.12 -1.01 -20.86
C TYR A 141 9.48 -2.39 -21.09
N GLY A 142 9.48 -2.91 -22.33
CA GLY A 142 8.84 -4.18 -22.64
C GLY A 142 7.32 -4.11 -22.51
N ASN A 143 6.70 -5.12 -21.91
CA ASN A 143 5.28 -5.06 -21.58
C ASN A 143 5.07 -4.09 -20.43
N TYR A 144 4.16 -3.14 -20.64
CA TYR A 144 4.00 -1.93 -19.85
C TYR A 144 2.54 -1.67 -19.52
N ILE A 145 2.28 -1.17 -18.31
CA ILE A 145 0.99 -0.60 -17.90
C ILE A 145 1.26 0.79 -17.30
N GLU A 146 0.45 1.79 -17.67
CA GLU A 146 0.37 3.07 -16.97
C GLU A 146 -1.04 3.31 -16.47
N ILE A 147 -1.16 3.70 -15.20
CA ILE A 147 -2.44 3.90 -14.53
C ILE A 147 -2.50 5.37 -14.08
N LYS A 148 -3.55 6.08 -14.50
CA LYS A 148 -3.86 7.43 -14.02
C LYS A 148 -4.76 7.32 -12.82
N HIS A 149 -4.34 7.89 -11.69
CA HIS A 149 -5.10 7.87 -10.45
C HIS A 149 -5.92 9.15 -10.27
N ASN A 150 -5.34 10.30 -10.59
CA ASN A 150 -6.00 11.60 -10.57
C ASN A 150 -5.28 12.60 -11.49
N SER A 151 -5.54 13.90 -11.34
CA SER A 151 -4.86 14.97 -12.09
C SER A 151 -3.37 15.10 -11.77
N VAL A 152 -2.94 14.60 -10.61
CA VAL A 152 -1.59 14.76 -10.08
C VAL A 152 -0.74 13.50 -10.34
N TYR A 153 -1.29 12.32 -10.08
CA TYR A 153 -0.53 11.08 -9.99
C TYR A 153 -0.86 10.06 -11.07
N LYS A 154 0.21 9.45 -11.60
CA LYS A 154 0.17 8.20 -12.35
C LYS A 154 1.22 7.23 -11.83
N THR A 155 1.02 5.94 -12.09
CA THR A 155 2.06 4.92 -11.89
C THR A 155 2.32 4.14 -13.16
N ALA A 156 3.54 3.64 -13.28
CA ALA A 156 3.98 2.84 -14.41
C ALA A 156 4.61 1.53 -13.94
N TYR A 157 4.31 0.45 -14.67
CA TYR A 157 4.74 -0.91 -14.40
C TYR A 157 5.37 -1.48 -15.67
N ALA A 158 6.61 -1.93 -15.59
CA ALA A 158 7.37 -2.36 -16.75
C ALA A 158 8.02 -3.74 -16.55
N HIS A 159 8.51 -4.29 -17.66
CA HIS A 159 9.12 -5.61 -17.78
C HIS A 159 8.17 -6.77 -17.48
N LEU A 160 6.85 -6.55 -17.58
CA LEU A 160 5.85 -7.58 -17.32
C LEU A 160 6.05 -8.81 -18.24
N GLY A 161 5.82 -10.00 -17.71
CA GLY A 161 5.76 -11.23 -18.50
C GLY A 161 4.41 -11.36 -19.19
N LYS A 162 3.34 -11.06 -18.46
CA LYS A 162 1.95 -11.20 -18.91
C LYS A 162 1.05 -10.17 -18.22
N PHE A 163 0.02 -9.71 -18.92
CA PHE A 163 -1.05 -8.89 -18.34
C PHE A 163 -2.11 -9.78 -17.66
N ALA A 164 -2.76 -9.29 -16.61
CA ALA A 164 -3.92 -10.00 -16.05
C ALA A 164 -5.09 -10.01 -17.05
N LYS A 165 -5.98 -11.00 -16.94
CA LYS A 165 -7.13 -11.15 -17.85
C LYS A 165 -8.07 -9.94 -17.72
N GLY A 166 -8.67 -9.52 -18.84
CA GLY A 166 -9.71 -8.49 -18.86
C GLY A 166 -9.21 -7.04 -18.72
N LEU A 167 -7.89 -6.82 -18.74
CA LEU A 167 -7.32 -5.47 -18.74
C LEU A 167 -7.22 -4.91 -20.16
N ALA A 168 -7.57 -3.64 -20.29
CA ALA A 168 -7.45 -2.87 -21.51
C ALA A 168 -7.30 -1.38 -21.19
N LYS A 169 -6.92 -0.57 -22.18
CA LYS A 169 -6.93 0.89 -22.06
C LYS A 169 -8.34 1.36 -21.68
N ASN A 170 -8.42 2.42 -20.87
CA ASN A 170 -9.63 3.01 -20.29
C ASN A 170 -10.38 2.14 -19.27
N ARG A 171 -9.86 0.95 -18.91
CA ARG A 171 -10.45 0.14 -17.83
C ARG A 171 -10.10 0.72 -16.47
N LYS A 172 -11.10 0.73 -15.58
CA LYS A 172 -10.91 1.01 -14.16
C LYS A 172 -10.22 -0.16 -13.49
N VAL A 173 -9.35 0.15 -12.54
CA VAL A 173 -8.75 -0.81 -11.62
C VAL A 173 -8.88 -0.29 -10.20
N HIS A 174 -8.92 -1.22 -9.25
CA HIS A 174 -8.87 -0.92 -7.83
C HIS A 174 -7.45 -1.08 -7.31
N GLN A 175 -7.12 -0.33 -6.27
CA GLN A 175 -5.88 -0.54 -5.53
C GLN A 175 -5.74 -2.01 -5.10
N ALA A 176 -4.51 -2.51 -5.06
CA ALA A 176 -4.17 -3.91 -4.77
C ALA A 176 -4.70 -4.94 -5.78
N GLN A 177 -5.50 -4.56 -6.79
CA GLN A 177 -5.93 -5.45 -7.86
C GLN A 177 -4.72 -5.95 -8.65
N THR A 178 -4.65 -7.26 -8.93
CA THR A 178 -3.62 -7.83 -9.80
C THR A 178 -3.76 -7.29 -11.22
N ILE A 179 -2.71 -6.63 -11.72
CA ILE A 179 -2.68 -6.03 -13.06
C ILE A 179 -1.78 -6.80 -14.04
N GLY A 180 -0.90 -7.65 -13.53
CA GLY A 180 -0.01 -8.44 -14.37
C GLY A 180 0.95 -9.27 -13.54
N TYR A 181 1.95 -9.82 -14.21
CA TYR A 181 2.89 -10.74 -13.61
C TYR A 181 4.31 -10.40 -14.02
N VAL A 182 5.25 -10.55 -13.09
CA VAL A 182 6.67 -10.28 -13.30
C VAL A 182 7.21 -11.09 -14.48
N GLY A 183 8.00 -10.44 -15.32
CA GLY A 183 8.73 -11.05 -16.41
C GLY A 183 10.11 -10.43 -16.54
N SER A 184 10.62 -10.43 -17.77
CA SER A 184 11.91 -9.80 -18.12
C SER A 184 11.86 -9.28 -19.55
N THR A 185 10.73 -8.71 -19.96
CA THR A 185 10.52 -8.22 -21.33
C THR A 185 11.17 -6.85 -21.53
N GLY A 186 11.46 -6.49 -22.78
CA GLY A 186 12.19 -5.25 -23.08
C GLY A 186 13.65 -5.34 -22.65
N ARG A 187 14.22 -4.23 -22.19
CA ARG A 187 15.64 -4.14 -21.83
C ARG A 187 15.83 -4.42 -20.34
N SER A 188 15.92 -5.71 -20.01
CA SER A 188 16.05 -6.23 -18.65
C SER A 188 17.18 -7.26 -18.59
N THR A 189 17.94 -7.28 -17.49
CA THR A 189 18.98 -8.29 -17.22
C THR A 189 18.45 -9.54 -16.52
N GLY A 190 17.23 -9.50 -15.99
CA GLY A 190 16.62 -10.62 -15.27
C GLY A 190 15.23 -10.30 -14.73
N PRO A 191 14.53 -11.28 -14.14
CA PRO A 191 13.16 -11.09 -13.66
C PRO A 191 13.03 -10.01 -12.58
N HIS A 192 12.30 -8.94 -12.88
CA HIS A 192 11.99 -7.88 -11.93
C HIS A 192 10.77 -7.05 -12.39
N LEU A 193 10.19 -6.30 -11.45
CA LEU A 193 9.27 -5.20 -11.74
C LEU A 193 10.07 -3.90 -11.73
N HIS A 194 10.00 -3.13 -12.82
CA HIS A 194 10.38 -1.72 -12.80
C HIS A 194 9.13 -0.86 -12.55
N PHE A 195 9.16 -0.08 -11.47
CA PHE A 195 8.03 0.72 -10.98
C PHE A 195 8.37 2.20 -10.95
N GLU A 196 7.52 3.04 -11.56
CA GLU A 196 7.65 4.50 -11.52
C GLU A 196 6.40 5.13 -10.89
N ILE A 197 6.61 6.25 -10.17
CA ILE A 197 5.56 7.19 -9.79
C ILE A 197 5.78 8.48 -10.57
N LEU A 198 4.74 8.96 -11.23
CA LEU A 198 4.73 10.24 -11.94
C LEU A 198 3.85 11.22 -11.16
N LYS A 199 4.43 12.36 -10.77
CA LYS A 199 3.74 13.50 -10.15
C LYS A 199 3.77 14.68 -11.14
N PHE A 200 2.61 15.15 -11.58
CA PHE A 200 2.48 16.17 -12.64
C PHE A 200 3.31 15.83 -13.90
N GLY A 201 3.30 14.55 -14.31
CA GLY A 201 4.04 14.06 -15.48
C GLY A 201 5.55 13.86 -15.28
N LYS A 202 6.12 14.31 -14.16
CA LYS A 202 7.55 14.11 -13.83
C LYS A 202 7.73 12.85 -12.98
N ARG A 203 8.72 12.01 -13.31
CA ARG A 203 9.06 10.84 -12.48
C ARG A 203 9.71 11.31 -11.19
N VAL A 204 9.24 10.77 -10.07
CA VAL A 204 9.74 11.07 -8.73
C VAL A 204 10.18 9.79 -8.04
N ASN A 205 11.08 9.88 -7.07
CA ASN A 205 11.54 8.73 -6.31
C ASN A 205 10.35 8.11 -5.54
N PRO A 206 9.93 6.86 -5.86
CA PRO A 206 8.81 6.21 -5.19
C PRO A 206 9.03 6.00 -3.68
N MET A 207 10.29 5.91 -3.23
CA MET A 207 10.62 5.70 -1.81
C MET A 207 10.44 6.97 -0.97
N ASN A 208 10.73 8.14 -1.56
CA ASN A 208 10.77 9.42 -0.84
C ASN A 208 9.61 10.35 -1.19
N VAL A 209 8.75 9.99 -2.14
CA VAL A 209 7.59 10.81 -2.48
C VAL A 209 6.59 10.80 -1.33
N ASN A 210 6.27 11.99 -0.83
CA ASN A 210 5.16 12.16 0.08
C ASN A 210 3.86 12.06 -0.73
N LEU A 211 3.26 10.87 -0.70
CA LEU A 211 1.97 10.61 -1.33
C LEU A 211 0.90 11.16 -0.38
N PRO A 212 -0.09 11.92 -0.90
CA PRO A 212 -1.18 12.39 -0.06
C PRO A 212 -1.84 11.18 0.60
N THR A 213 -1.95 11.25 1.92
CA THR A 213 -2.98 10.54 2.67
C THR A 213 -4.32 10.82 1.98
N GLY A 214 -5.24 9.85 1.99
CA GLY A 214 -6.53 10.02 1.32
C GLY A 214 -7.25 11.29 1.80
N LYS A 215 -8.37 11.66 1.14
CA LYS A 215 -9.12 12.90 1.47
C LYS A 215 -9.25 13.08 2.99
N LYS A 216 -8.79 14.22 3.50
CA LYS A 216 -9.10 14.63 4.87
C LYS A 216 -10.60 14.78 5.03
N LEU A 217 -11.11 14.41 6.20
CA LEU A 217 -12.50 14.63 6.57
C LEU A 217 -12.87 16.12 6.45
N LYS A 218 -14.09 16.41 5.99
CA LYS A 218 -14.62 17.78 5.96
C LYS A 218 -14.76 18.30 7.39
N LYS A 219 -14.83 19.63 7.57
CA LYS A 219 -14.90 20.25 8.91
C LYS A 219 -15.96 19.65 9.83
N GLY A 220 -17.17 19.38 9.33
CA GLY A 220 -18.25 18.75 10.12
C GLY A 220 -17.94 17.32 10.53
N GLU A 221 -17.45 16.50 9.59
CA GLU A 221 -17.03 15.11 9.83
C GLU A 221 -15.82 15.05 10.78
N LEU A 222 -14.93 16.03 10.74
CA LEU A 222 -13.75 16.09 11.61
C LEU A 222 -14.13 16.25 13.09
N VAL A 223 -15.22 16.97 13.39
CA VAL A 223 -15.70 17.15 14.76
C VAL A 223 -16.22 15.81 15.30
N ASP A 224 -17.09 15.15 14.54
CA ASP A 224 -17.64 13.84 14.92
C ASP A 224 -16.55 12.76 15.00
N PHE A 225 -15.63 12.74 14.04
CA PHE A 225 -14.46 11.86 14.07
C PHE A 225 -13.63 12.03 15.34
N ARG A 226 -13.36 13.27 15.77
CA ARG A 226 -12.60 13.52 17.00
C ARG A 226 -13.32 13.00 18.23
N THR A 227 -14.64 13.12 18.29
CA THR A 227 -15.45 12.51 19.35
C THR A 227 -15.29 10.99 19.34
N LYS A 228 -15.34 10.36 18.16
CA LYS A 228 -15.13 8.90 18.03
C LYS A 228 -13.72 8.45 18.40
N VAL A 229 -12.70 9.24 18.08
CA VAL A 229 -11.32 8.97 18.53
C VAL A 229 -11.25 8.95 20.05
N ILE A 230 -11.83 9.95 20.72
CA ILE A 230 -11.84 10.03 22.19
C ILE A 230 -12.60 8.84 22.79
N GLU A 231 -13.80 8.52 22.28
CA GLU A 231 -14.58 7.36 22.74
C GLU A 231 -13.80 6.04 22.62
N ILE A 232 -13.00 5.87 21.55
CA ILE A 232 -12.17 4.69 21.35
C ILE A 232 -10.98 4.69 22.34
N GLU A 233 -10.29 5.83 22.50
CA GLU A 233 -9.14 5.97 23.41
C GLU A 233 -9.56 5.72 24.88
N GLU A 234 -10.72 6.23 25.30
CA GLU A 234 -11.27 5.99 26.64
C GLU A 234 -11.61 4.51 26.87
N LYS A 235 -12.27 3.86 25.90
CA LYS A 235 -12.56 2.41 25.98
C LYS A 235 -11.29 1.59 26.03
N LEU A 236 -10.29 1.93 25.21
CA LEU A 236 -9.00 1.25 25.20
C LEU A 236 -8.31 1.37 26.56
N ALA A 237 -8.30 2.57 27.14
CA ALA A 237 -7.71 2.82 28.47
C ALA A 237 -8.44 2.04 29.58
N SER A 238 -9.76 1.87 29.48
CA SER A 238 -10.56 1.16 30.48
C SER A 238 -10.36 -0.37 30.49
N LEU A 239 -9.82 -0.95 29.42
CA LEU A 239 -9.73 -2.39 29.25
C LEU A 239 -8.62 -3.06 30.07
N ASN A 240 -7.70 -2.30 30.68
CA ASN A 240 -6.57 -2.82 31.48
C ASN A 240 -5.89 -4.05 30.82
N ALA A 241 -5.74 -4.04 29.49
CA ALA A 241 -5.23 -5.19 28.77
C ALA A 241 -3.71 -5.29 28.95
N GLU A 242 -3.24 -6.41 29.49
CA GLU A 242 -1.81 -6.70 29.52
C GLU A 242 -1.30 -6.99 28.09
N PRO A 243 -0.09 -6.52 27.73
CA PRO A 243 0.47 -6.77 26.41
C PRO A 243 0.79 -8.26 26.21
N GLU A 244 0.12 -8.90 25.26
CA GLU A 244 0.43 -10.27 24.84
C GLU A 244 1.53 -10.31 23.77
N LEU A 245 2.47 -11.25 23.89
CA LEU A 245 3.44 -11.53 22.83
C LEU A 245 2.75 -12.23 21.66
N ALA A 246 2.66 -11.53 20.53
CA ALA A 246 2.20 -12.13 19.28
C ALA A 246 3.11 -13.31 18.88
N ARG A 247 2.58 -14.53 18.92
CA ARG A 247 3.29 -15.73 18.48
C ARG A 247 3.03 -15.97 17.00
N LYS A 248 4.05 -16.41 16.27
CA LYS A 248 3.94 -16.82 14.87
C LYS A 248 2.96 -18.00 14.82
N SER A 249 1.84 -17.86 14.10
CA SER A 249 0.98 -18.99 13.81
C SER A 249 1.77 -20.00 12.96
N ASN A 250 1.83 -21.25 13.41
CA ASN A 250 2.45 -22.35 12.66
C ASN A 250 1.72 -22.60 11.33
#